data_AF-A0A1H1YU00-F1
#
_entry.id   AF-A0A1H1YU00-F1
#
_cell.length_a   1.000
_cell.length_b   1.000
_cell.length_c   1.000
_cell.angle_alpha   90.00
_cell.angle_beta   90.00
_cell.angle_gamma   90.00
#
_symmetry.space_group_name_H-M   'P 1'
#
loop_
_entity.id
_entity.type
_entity.pdbx_description
1 polymer ?
#
loop_
_entity_poly.entity_id
_entity_poly.type
_entity_poly.pdbx_seq_one_letter_code
_entity_poly.pdbx_strand_id
1 'polypeptide(L)'
;MTILLSDPRVSAIPVEDEGEPLVELTAPFGPARARVRVSLAQRLLLARDRLPDGIGLRVVEGHRSIADQRAIIARYAAEVSAAHPGIDHDLAELERLTSRFVSPVAVAPHVAGAAVDLTLVDRDGRELDLGTPIDATPEQSDGACYFAARDISANARVHRALLADVLGSAGLVNYPTEWWHWSYGDRYWALTTGAPAALYGPIGAHLVAA
;
A
#
# COMPACT_ATOMS: atom_id res chain seq x y z
N MET A 1 -4.17 10.40 15.38
CA MET A 1 -4.21 11.11 14.08
C MET A 1 -3.54 10.20 13.07
N THR A 2 -4.21 9.89 11.95
CA THR A 2 -3.66 9.06 10.87
C THR A 2 -2.46 9.78 10.24
N ILE A 3 -1.34 9.07 10.08
CA ILE A 3 -0.15 9.57 9.38
C ILE A 3 -0.31 9.19 7.91
N LEU A 4 -0.28 10.16 7.01
CA LEU A 4 -0.36 9.92 5.57
C LEU A 4 1.05 9.82 4.97
N LEU A 5 1.16 9.24 3.77
CA LEU A 5 2.45 9.10 3.09
C LEU A 5 3.11 10.44 2.75
N SER A 6 2.36 11.54 2.62
CA SER A 6 2.91 12.91 2.46
C SER A 6 3.29 13.60 3.77
N ASP A 7 3.05 12.98 4.93
CA ASP A 7 3.43 13.59 6.20
C ASP A 7 4.96 13.82 6.25
N PRO A 8 5.44 15.01 6.66
CA PRO A 8 6.87 15.31 6.68
C PRO A 8 7.70 14.30 7.48
N ARG A 9 7.11 13.67 8.51
CA ARG A 9 7.77 12.62 9.30
C ARG A 9 8.11 11.39 8.47
N VAL A 10 7.29 11.06 7.46
CA VAL A 10 7.59 9.96 6.53
C VAL A 10 8.76 10.35 5.65
N SER A 11 8.74 11.52 5.01
CA SER A 11 9.82 11.98 4.13
C SER A 11 11.17 12.17 4.85
N ALA A 12 11.14 12.45 6.16
CA ALA A 12 12.33 12.64 6.98
C ALA A 12 13.08 11.32 7.30
N ILE A 13 12.46 10.15 7.09
CA ILE A 13 13.12 8.87 7.31
C ILE A 13 14.26 8.68 6.30
N PRO A 14 15.50 8.44 6.75
CA PRO A 14 16.62 8.16 5.86
C PRO A 14 16.40 6.85 5.09
N VAL A 15 17.00 6.74 3.91
CA VAL A 15 16.96 5.52 3.09
C VAL A 15 18.36 4.95 3.02
N GLU A 16 18.51 3.72 3.45
CA GLU A 16 19.71 2.89 3.30
C GLU A 16 19.38 1.79 2.28
N ASP A 17 19.41 2.13 0.98
CA ASP A 17 18.96 1.19 -0.05
C ASP A 17 19.88 -0.03 -0.12
N GLU A 18 19.36 -1.20 0.26
CA GLU A 18 20.10 -2.46 0.24
C GLU A 18 20.35 -3.00 -1.19
N GLY A 19 19.74 -2.40 -2.21
CA GLY A 19 19.92 -2.80 -3.61
C GLY A 19 19.31 -4.15 -3.94
N GLU A 20 18.40 -4.66 -3.11
CA GLU A 20 17.80 -5.99 -3.28
C GLU A 20 17.02 -6.08 -4.62
N PRO A 21 17.22 -7.12 -5.45
CA PRO A 21 16.56 -7.19 -6.74
C PRO A 21 15.04 -7.38 -6.61
N LEU A 22 14.31 -7.01 -7.66
CA LEU A 22 12.91 -7.37 -7.80
C LEU A 22 12.75 -8.80 -8.33
N VAL A 23 11.88 -9.58 -7.70
CA VAL A 23 11.44 -10.90 -8.16
C VAL A 23 9.96 -10.88 -8.51
N GLU A 24 9.59 -11.74 -9.45
CA GLU A 24 8.20 -11.91 -9.88
C GLU A 24 7.46 -12.86 -8.93
N LEU A 25 6.32 -12.40 -8.42
CA LEU A 25 5.37 -13.22 -7.68
C LEU A 25 4.55 -14.05 -8.68
N THR A 26 4.68 -15.36 -8.59
CA THR A 26 3.91 -16.31 -9.41
C THR A 26 2.92 -17.06 -8.52
N ALA A 27 2.56 -18.30 -8.89
CA ALA A 27 1.74 -19.13 -8.01
C ALA A 27 2.41 -19.24 -6.61
N PRO A 28 1.62 -19.10 -5.53
CA PRO A 28 0.16 -19.09 -5.48
C PRO A 28 -0.49 -17.70 -5.39
N PHE A 29 0.21 -16.61 -5.69
CA PHE A 29 -0.29 -15.23 -5.47
C PHE A 29 -1.25 -14.70 -6.55
N GLY A 30 -1.75 -15.58 -7.43
CA GLY A 30 -2.62 -15.21 -8.54
C GLY A 30 -1.88 -14.81 -9.82
N PRO A 31 -2.61 -14.33 -10.83
CA PRO A 31 -2.09 -14.21 -12.20
C PRO A 31 -1.36 -12.89 -12.49
N ALA A 32 -1.29 -11.96 -11.52
CA ALA A 32 -0.80 -10.59 -11.77
C ALA A 32 0.68 -10.52 -12.17
N ARG A 33 1.49 -11.53 -11.82
CA ARG A 33 2.94 -11.54 -12.06
C ARG A 33 3.62 -10.26 -11.53
N ALA A 34 3.11 -9.76 -10.40
CA ALA A 34 3.61 -8.56 -9.74
C ALA A 34 5.06 -8.74 -9.33
N ARG A 35 5.89 -7.70 -9.46
CA ARG A 35 7.31 -7.76 -9.07
C ARG A 35 7.53 -7.05 -7.75
N VAL A 36 8.26 -7.63 -6.82
CA VAL A 36 8.54 -7.03 -5.50
C VAL A 36 9.97 -7.31 -5.06
N ARG A 37 10.47 -6.59 -4.07
CA ARG A 37 11.76 -6.89 -3.41
C ARG A 37 11.75 -8.32 -2.85
N VAL A 38 12.87 -9.04 -2.94
CA VAL A 38 12.97 -10.46 -2.52
C VAL A 38 12.52 -10.66 -1.07
N SER A 39 12.87 -9.75 -0.17
CA SER A 39 12.50 -9.79 1.23
C SER A 39 11.00 -9.63 1.45
N LEU A 40 10.32 -8.84 0.61
CA LEU A 40 8.86 -8.75 0.61
C LEU A 40 8.22 -10.05 0.09
N ALA A 41 8.74 -10.63 -1.01
CA ALA A 41 8.26 -11.91 -1.51
C ALA A 41 8.35 -13.04 -0.47
N GLN A 42 9.45 -13.11 0.27
CA GLN A 42 9.64 -14.09 1.34
C GLN A 42 8.61 -13.91 2.47
N ARG A 43 8.32 -12.67 2.87
CA ARG A 43 7.32 -12.38 3.90
C ARG A 43 5.90 -12.71 3.46
N LEU A 44 5.58 -12.50 2.19
CA LEU A 44 4.28 -12.92 1.64
C LEU A 44 4.11 -14.44 1.67
N LEU A 45 5.18 -15.21 1.46
CA LEU A 45 5.16 -16.67 1.66
C LEU A 45 4.93 -17.04 3.12
N LEU A 46 5.61 -16.38 4.06
CA LEU A 46 5.40 -16.59 5.50
C LEU A 46 3.96 -16.26 5.93
N ALA A 47 3.39 -15.16 5.45
CA ALA A 47 2.02 -14.77 5.73
C ALA A 47 1.03 -15.80 5.17
N ARG A 48 1.27 -16.27 3.94
CA ARG A 48 0.44 -17.31 3.31
C ARG A 48 0.41 -18.59 4.14
N ASP A 49 1.55 -19.05 4.63
CA ASP A 49 1.65 -20.30 5.40
C ASP A 49 0.93 -20.25 6.76
N ARG A 50 0.46 -19.06 7.17
CA ARG A 50 -0.35 -18.83 8.38
C ARG A 50 -1.85 -18.72 8.12
N LEU A 51 -2.28 -18.75 6.86
CA LEU A 51 -3.69 -18.63 6.52
C LEU A 51 -4.46 -19.90 6.90
N PRO A 52 -5.75 -19.77 7.29
CA PRO A 52 -6.63 -20.92 7.46
C PRO A 52 -6.82 -21.70 6.16
N ASP A 53 -7.06 -23.00 6.29
CA ASP A 53 -7.36 -23.87 5.16
C ASP A 53 -8.51 -23.32 4.30
N GLY A 54 -8.28 -23.26 2.99
CA GLY A 54 -9.25 -22.77 2.02
C GLY A 54 -9.29 -21.25 1.84
N ILE A 55 -8.36 -20.50 2.46
CA ILE A 55 -8.14 -19.07 2.23
C ILE A 55 -6.74 -18.86 1.64
N GLY A 56 -6.63 -18.01 0.62
CA GLY A 56 -5.37 -17.62 -0.01
C GLY A 56 -5.17 -16.11 -0.09
N LEU A 57 -3.94 -15.68 -0.41
CA LEU A 57 -3.64 -14.31 -0.81
C LEU A 57 -3.62 -14.21 -2.33
N ARG A 58 -4.25 -13.17 -2.87
CA ARG A 58 -4.13 -12.78 -4.27
C ARG A 58 -3.53 -11.38 -4.35
N VAL A 59 -2.38 -11.28 -5.00
CA VAL A 59 -1.72 -10.01 -5.29
C VAL A 59 -2.32 -9.42 -6.55
N VAL A 60 -2.65 -8.12 -6.47
CA VAL A 60 -3.17 -7.32 -7.57
C VAL A 60 -2.06 -6.46 -8.16
N GLU A 61 -1.25 -5.84 -7.31
CA GLU A 61 -0.15 -4.98 -7.74
C GLU A 61 1.07 -5.13 -6.83
N GLY A 62 2.25 -4.90 -7.42
CA GLY A 62 3.53 -4.79 -6.71
C GLY A 62 4.27 -3.56 -7.21
N HIS A 63 5.49 -3.72 -7.72
CA HIS A 63 6.25 -2.62 -8.27
C HIS A 63 5.56 -1.94 -9.46
N ARG A 64 5.54 -0.61 -9.43
CA ARG A 64 5.00 0.24 -10.48
C ARG A 64 6.02 1.29 -10.94
N SER A 65 5.92 1.74 -12.19
CA SER A 65 6.83 2.76 -12.72
C SER A 65 6.55 4.17 -12.16
N ILE A 66 7.54 5.06 -12.20
CA ILE A 66 7.34 6.48 -11.87
C ILE A 66 6.29 7.13 -12.77
N ALA A 67 6.22 6.75 -14.05
CA ALA A 67 5.25 7.29 -14.99
C ALA A 67 3.81 6.93 -14.58
N ASP A 68 3.57 5.66 -14.24
CA ASP A 68 2.25 5.19 -13.78
C ASP A 68 1.89 5.83 -12.43
N GLN A 69 2.86 5.95 -11.51
CA GLN A 69 2.65 6.65 -10.23
C GLN A 69 2.22 8.10 -10.45
N ARG A 70 2.89 8.84 -11.36
CA ARG A 70 2.52 10.22 -11.70
C ARG A 70 1.14 10.31 -12.34
N ALA A 71 0.79 9.36 -13.20
CA ALA A 71 -0.53 9.32 -13.83
C ALA A 71 -1.65 9.14 -12.79
N ILE A 72 -1.43 8.30 -11.78
CA ILE A 72 -2.40 8.06 -10.71
C ILE A 72 -2.51 9.27 -9.79
N ILE A 73 -1.38 9.89 -9.42
CA ILE A 73 -1.37 11.17 -8.69
C ILE A 73 -2.20 12.21 -9.45
N ALA A 74 -1.95 12.40 -10.74
CA ALA A 74 -2.67 13.41 -11.54
C ALA A 74 -4.17 13.13 -11.61
N ARG A 75 -4.56 11.86 -11.83
CA ARG A 75 -5.97 11.45 -11.90
C ARG A 75 -6.69 11.70 -10.57
N TYR A 76 -6.11 11.26 -9.46
CA TYR A 76 -6.77 11.37 -8.16
C TYR A 76 -6.73 12.80 -7.60
N ALA A 77 -5.66 13.57 -7.85
CA ALA A 77 -5.64 14.99 -7.52
C ALA A 77 -6.77 15.75 -8.21
N ALA A 78 -7.09 15.42 -9.47
CA ALA A 78 -8.22 16.02 -10.18
C ALA A 78 -9.58 15.64 -9.55
N GLU A 79 -9.74 14.40 -9.08
CA GLU A 79 -10.93 13.96 -8.33
C GLU A 79 -11.08 14.75 -7.02
N VAL A 80 -9.98 14.91 -6.27
CA VAL A 80 -9.95 15.71 -5.04
C VAL A 80 -10.28 17.19 -5.33
N SER A 81 -9.66 17.82 -6.34
CA SER A 81 -9.99 19.21 -6.70
C SER A 81 -11.46 19.38 -7.08
N ALA A 82 -12.05 18.41 -7.78
CA ALA A 82 -13.48 18.44 -8.14
C ALA A 82 -14.39 18.31 -6.90
N ALA A 83 -14.01 17.49 -5.92
CA ALA A 83 -14.75 17.30 -4.68
C ALA A 83 -14.59 18.47 -3.67
N HIS A 84 -13.53 19.27 -3.80
CA HIS A 84 -13.17 20.34 -2.87
C HIS A 84 -12.97 21.69 -3.60
N PRO A 85 -14.05 22.43 -3.92
CA PRO A 85 -13.94 23.71 -4.61
C PRO A 85 -13.05 24.72 -3.88
N GLY A 86 -12.07 25.28 -4.58
CA GLY A 86 -11.12 26.26 -4.04
C GLY A 86 -9.85 25.68 -3.42
N ILE A 87 -9.71 24.35 -3.35
CA ILE A 87 -8.50 23.69 -2.83
C ILE A 87 -7.25 23.99 -3.66
N ASP A 88 -7.40 24.39 -4.92
CA ASP A 88 -6.27 24.74 -5.80
C ASP A 88 -5.47 25.96 -5.28
N HIS A 89 -6.02 26.74 -4.33
CA HIS A 89 -5.31 27.80 -3.63
C HIS A 89 -4.44 27.31 -2.46
N ASP A 90 -4.58 26.05 -2.06
CA ASP A 90 -3.82 25.39 -0.99
C ASP A 90 -3.24 24.06 -1.50
N LEU A 91 -2.11 24.15 -2.19
CA LEU A 91 -1.43 22.99 -2.78
C LEU A 91 -0.97 21.98 -1.71
N ALA A 92 -0.67 22.43 -0.49
CA ALA A 92 -0.26 21.55 0.60
C ALA A 92 -1.45 20.69 1.07
N GLU A 93 -2.64 21.29 1.18
CA GLU A 93 -3.86 20.55 1.50
C GLU A 93 -4.26 19.60 0.36
N LEU A 94 -4.14 20.03 -0.90
CA LEU A 94 -4.36 19.15 -2.07
C LEU A 94 -3.43 17.94 -2.03
N GLU A 95 -2.13 18.13 -1.78
CA GLU A 95 -1.16 17.05 -1.66
C GLU A 95 -1.51 16.13 -0.47
N ARG A 96 -1.90 16.69 0.67
CA ARG A 96 -2.33 15.93 1.85
C ARG A 96 -3.54 15.06 1.55
N LEU A 97 -4.59 15.61 0.93
CA LEU A 97 -5.80 14.86 0.59
C LEU A 97 -5.58 13.84 -0.52
N THR A 98 -4.76 14.17 -1.53
CA THR A 98 -4.35 13.24 -2.60
C THR A 98 -3.58 12.05 -2.01
N SER A 99 -2.78 12.29 -0.99
CA SER A 99 -1.98 11.23 -0.35
C SER A 99 -2.80 10.21 0.45
N ARG A 100 -4.10 10.43 0.67
CA ARG A 100 -4.99 9.41 1.26
C ARG A 100 -5.16 8.18 0.36
N PHE A 101 -4.84 8.28 -0.94
CA PHE A 101 -4.99 7.18 -1.91
C PHE A 101 -3.75 6.95 -2.79
N VAL A 102 -2.82 7.91 -2.85
CA VAL A 102 -1.61 7.72 -3.64
C VAL A 102 -0.45 8.53 -3.08
N SER A 103 0.64 7.84 -2.75
CA SER A 103 1.85 8.47 -2.22
C SER A 103 2.54 9.40 -3.21
N PRO A 104 3.18 10.49 -2.76
CA PRO A 104 4.12 11.24 -3.56
C PRO A 104 5.26 10.36 -4.07
N VAL A 105 5.74 10.62 -5.29
CA VAL A 105 6.78 9.79 -5.95
C VAL A 105 8.03 9.63 -5.07
N ALA A 106 8.44 10.70 -4.37
CA ALA A 106 9.66 10.72 -3.56
C ALA A 106 9.66 9.68 -2.42
N VAL A 107 8.49 9.23 -1.98
CA VAL A 107 8.30 8.29 -0.87
C VAL A 107 7.47 7.06 -1.28
N ALA A 108 7.23 6.87 -2.58
CA ALA A 108 6.24 5.90 -3.06
C ALA A 108 6.66 4.43 -2.84
N PRO A 109 5.96 3.67 -1.98
CA PRO A 109 6.33 2.29 -1.66
C PRO A 109 6.30 1.34 -2.87
N HIS A 110 5.30 1.47 -3.76
CA HIS A 110 5.22 0.68 -5.00
C HIS A 110 6.39 0.96 -5.94
N VAL A 111 6.83 2.22 -6.06
CA VAL A 111 7.99 2.56 -6.92
C VAL A 111 9.28 1.99 -6.33
N ALA A 112 9.35 1.81 -5.01
CA ALA A 112 10.48 1.12 -4.36
C ALA A 112 10.43 -0.41 -4.51
N GLY A 113 9.32 -0.97 -5.04
CA GLY A 113 9.05 -2.41 -5.02
C GLY A 113 8.84 -2.98 -3.61
N ALA A 114 8.58 -2.10 -2.65
CA ALA A 114 8.51 -2.37 -1.21
C ALA A 114 7.06 -2.48 -0.71
N ALA A 115 6.08 -2.45 -1.62
CA ALA A 115 4.66 -2.62 -1.30
C ALA A 115 3.95 -3.55 -2.27
N VAL A 116 2.81 -4.05 -1.80
CA VAL A 116 1.84 -4.83 -2.56
C VAL A 116 0.43 -4.38 -2.23
N ASP A 117 -0.42 -4.44 -3.25
CA ASP A 117 -1.87 -4.40 -3.09
C ASP A 117 -2.40 -5.82 -3.27
N LEU A 118 -3.14 -6.30 -2.27
CA LEU A 118 -3.61 -7.68 -2.24
C LEU A 118 -4.99 -7.83 -1.59
N THR A 119 -5.61 -8.98 -1.84
CA THR A 119 -6.88 -9.39 -1.23
C THR A 119 -6.82 -10.84 -0.75
N LEU A 120 -7.85 -11.25 -0.01
CA LEU A 120 -8.08 -12.65 0.34
C LEU A 120 -8.97 -13.31 -0.71
N VAL A 121 -8.71 -14.58 -0.98
CA VAL A 121 -9.52 -15.41 -1.88
C VAL A 121 -9.94 -16.72 -1.22
N ASP A 122 -11.07 -17.29 -1.65
CA ASP A 122 -11.48 -18.65 -1.29
C ASP A 122 -10.70 -19.72 -2.07
N ARG A 123 -11.03 -21.00 -1.81
CA ARG A 123 -10.44 -22.18 -2.48
C ARG A 123 -10.59 -22.20 -4.00
N ASP A 124 -11.59 -21.50 -4.52
CA ASP A 124 -11.87 -21.41 -5.95
C ASP A 124 -11.26 -20.14 -6.57
N GLY A 125 -10.51 -19.36 -5.77
CA GLY A 125 -9.87 -18.12 -6.19
C GLY A 125 -10.82 -16.92 -6.25
N ARG A 126 -12.03 -17.01 -5.67
CA ARG A 126 -12.96 -15.88 -5.60
C ARG A 126 -12.59 -14.95 -4.47
N GLU A 127 -12.59 -13.65 -4.75
CA GLU A 127 -12.27 -12.63 -3.76
C GLU A 127 -13.28 -12.65 -2.61
N LEU A 128 -12.78 -12.60 -1.39
CA LEU A 128 -13.59 -12.46 -0.19
C LEU A 128 -14.01 -11.00 -0.02
N ASP A 129 -15.17 -10.76 0.62
CA ASP A 129 -15.63 -9.40 0.92
C ASP A 129 -14.73 -8.75 1.99
N LEU A 130 -14.04 -7.67 1.62
CA LEU A 130 -13.27 -6.82 2.54
C LEU A 130 -13.88 -5.41 2.68
N GLY A 131 -15.14 -5.22 2.29
CA GLY A 131 -15.95 -4.02 2.53
C GLY A 131 -15.99 -3.04 1.35
N THR A 132 -14.95 -3.02 0.52
CA THR A 132 -14.91 -2.27 -0.75
C THR A 132 -14.12 -3.05 -1.79
N PRO A 133 -14.28 -2.78 -3.09
CA PRO A 133 -13.28 -3.17 -4.08
C PRO A 133 -11.90 -2.58 -3.75
N ILE A 134 -10.84 -3.21 -4.26
CA ILE A 134 -9.51 -2.59 -4.37
C ILE A 134 -9.62 -1.33 -5.24
N ASP A 135 -8.77 -0.34 -4.97
CA ASP A 135 -8.74 0.99 -5.62
C ASP A 135 -9.96 1.88 -5.36
N ALA A 136 -10.87 1.51 -4.46
CA ALA A 136 -11.97 2.38 -4.06
C ALA A 136 -11.42 3.63 -3.32
N THR A 137 -11.60 4.82 -3.90
CA THR A 137 -11.13 6.05 -3.27
C THR A 137 -11.91 6.36 -1.98
N PRO A 138 -11.36 7.20 -1.08
CA PRO A 138 -12.10 7.70 0.08
C PRO A 138 -13.44 8.34 -0.29
N GLU A 139 -13.51 9.06 -1.42
CA GLU A 139 -14.70 9.73 -1.93
C GLU A 139 -15.72 8.73 -2.47
N GLN A 140 -15.26 7.72 -3.20
CA GLN A 140 -16.14 6.67 -3.77
C GLN A 140 -16.72 5.75 -2.70
N SER A 141 -15.99 5.56 -1.61
CA SER A 141 -16.34 4.59 -0.57
C SER A 141 -16.89 5.21 0.72
N ASP A 142 -17.02 6.54 0.78
CA ASP A 142 -17.33 7.28 2.01
C ASP A 142 -16.41 6.88 3.19
N GLY A 143 -15.12 6.71 2.87
CA GLY A 143 -14.08 6.25 3.80
C GLY A 143 -14.12 4.76 4.16
N ALA A 144 -15.02 3.95 3.59
CA ALA A 144 -15.07 2.51 3.85
C ALA A 144 -13.79 1.77 3.41
N CYS A 145 -12.98 2.34 2.50
CA CYS A 145 -11.68 1.79 2.12
C CYS A 145 -10.62 1.84 3.24
N TYR A 146 -10.82 2.67 4.27
CA TYR A 146 -9.86 2.80 5.38
C TYR A 146 -9.86 1.54 6.20
N PHE A 147 -8.68 1.04 6.59
CA PHE A 147 -8.55 -0.24 7.26
C PHE A 147 -9.45 -0.36 8.50
N ALA A 148 -9.51 0.72 9.30
CA ALA A 148 -10.30 0.80 10.54
C ALA A 148 -11.78 1.23 10.35
N ALA A 149 -12.29 1.26 9.12
CA ALA A 149 -13.69 1.63 8.84
C ALA A 149 -14.67 0.74 9.63
N ARG A 150 -15.67 1.38 10.24
CA ARG A 150 -16.68 0.69 11.07
C ARG A 150 -17.91 0.28 10.27
N ASP A 151 -18.26 1.07 9.27
CA ASP A 151 -19.47 0.93 8.45
C ASP A 151 -19.28 -0.05 7.29
N ILE A 152 -18.72 -1.23 7.60
CA ILE A 152 -18.56 -2.36 6.68
C ILE A 152 -19.22 -3.62 7.27
N SER A 153 -19.32 -4.69 6.49
CA SER A 153 -19.92 -5.94 6.95
C SER A 153 -19.09 -6.56 8.11
N ALA A 154 -19.73 -7.38 8.96
CA ALA A 154 -19.01 -8.11 10.01
C ALA A 154 -17.95 -9.06 9.43
N ASN A 155 -18.26 -9.69 8.29
CA ASN A 155 -17.32 -10.55 7.57
C ASN A 155 -16.12 -9.75 7.04
N ALA A 156 -16.34 -8.58 6.47
CA ALA A 156 -15.27 -7.70 6.02
C ALA A 156 -14.31 -7.31 7.16
N ARG A 157 -14.84 -7.00 8.35
CA ARG A 157 -13.99 -6.75 9.54
C ARG A 157 -13.17 -7.98 9.94
N VAL A 158 -13.76 -9.18 9.89
CA VAL A 158 -13.05 -10.43 10.18
C VAL A 158 -11.94 -10.69 9.15
N HIS A 159 -12.21 -10.49 7.86
CA HIS A 159 -11.22 -10.66 6.79
C HIS A 159 -10.07 -9.64 6.89
N ARG A 160 -10.36 -8.37 7.21
CA ARG A 160 -9.32 -7.37 7.47
C ARG A 160 -8.49 -7.73 8.70
N ALA A 161 -9.13 -8.17 9.78
CA ALA A 161 -8.42 -8.64 10.97
C ALA A 161 -7.49 -9.83 10.66
N LEU A 162 -7.93 -10.76 9.81
CA LEU A 162 -7.08 -11.86 9.33
C LEU A 162 -5.88 -11.33 8.53
N LEU A 163 -6.07 -10.39 7.60
CA LEU A 163 -4.96 -9.75 6.88
C LEU A 163 -3.95 -9.14 7.84
N ALA A 164 -4.43 -8.37 8.83
CA ALA A 164 -3.55 -7.76 9.83
C ALA A 164 -2.79 -8.77 10.66
N ASP A 165 -3.42 -9.88 11.06
CA ASP A 165 -2.73 -10.93 11.80
C ASP A 165 -1.62 -11.56 10.95
N VAL A 166 -1.93 -12.04 9.74
CA VAL A 166 -0.96 -12.83 8.94
C VAL A 166 0.15 -11.97 8.34
N LEU A 167 -0.17 -10.77 7.82
CA LEU A 167 0.83 -9.89 7.21
C LEU A 167 1.62 -9.13 8.26
N GLY A 168 0.96 -8.68 9.34
CA GLY A 168 1.62 -8.07 10.49
C GLY A 168 2.59 -9.03 11.18
N SER A 169 2.19 -10.29 11.36
CA SER A 169 3.08 -11.34 11.89
C SER A 169 4.28 -11.63 10.98
N ALA A 170 4.17 -11.36 9.68
CA ALA A 170 5.28 -11.45 8.72
C ALA A 170 6.10 -10.15 8.62
N GLY A 171 5.80 -9.15 9.44
CA GLY A 171 6.55 -7.90 9.55
C GLY A 171 6.14 -6.80 8.57
N LEU A 172 5.06 -6.98 7.81
CA LEU A 172 4.49 -5.91 6.96
C LEU A 172 3.67 -4.94 7.81
N VAL A 173 3.55 -3.70 7.34
CA VAL A 173 2.62 -2.71 7.88
C VAL A 173 1.54 -2.38 6.86
N ASN A 174 0.34 -2.06 7.33
CA ASN A 174 -0.74 -1.56 6.48
C ASN A 174 -0.68 -0.04 6.36
N TYR A 175 -1.03 0.47 5.17
CA TYR A 175 -1.36 1.87 5.02
C TYR A 175 -2.83 2.12 5.44
N PRO A 176 -3.08 2.93 6.48
CA PRO A 176 -4.37 2.93 7.19
C PRO A 176 -5.57 3.40 6.38
N THR A 177 -5.36 4.13 5.27
CA THR A 177 -6.44 4.61 4.41
C THR A 177 -6.79 3.62 3.28
N GLU A 178 -6.05 2.52 3.15
CA GLU A 178 -6.21 1.52 2.09
C GLU A 178 -6.09 0.11 2.68
N TRP A 179 -7.21 -0.61 2.83
CA TRP A 179 -7.17 -1.91 3.51
C TRP A 179 -6.31 -2.98 2.80
N TRP A 180 -6.12 -2.82 1.49
CA TRP A 180 -5.39 -3.74 0.62
C TRP A 180 -3.89 -3.46 0.54
N HIS A 181 -3.44 -2.26 0.94
CA HIS A 181 -2.05 -1.82 0.77
C HIS A 181 -1.19 -2.24 1.96
N TRP A 182 -0.13 -2.99 1.67
CA TRP A 182 0.81 -3.49 2.67
C TRP A 182 2.24 -3.31 2.20
N SER A 183 3.13 -2.94 3.13
CA SER A 183 4.50 -2.60 2.78
C SER A 183 5.53 -3.10 3.78
N TYR A 184 6.76 -3.29 3.28
CA TYR A 184 7.93 -3.69 4.06
C TYR A 184 9.18 -2.98 3.53
N GLY A 185 9.92 -2.33 4.43
CA GLY A 185 11.21 -1.72 4.12
C GLY A 185 11.16 -0.34 3.48
N ASP A 186 9.98 0.23 3.20
CA ASP A 186 9.85 1.62 2.78
C ASP A 186 9.85 2.59 4.00
N ARG A 187 9.75 3.90 3.74
CA ARG A 187 9.77 4.93 4.78
C ARG A 187 8.58 4.88 5.74
N TYR A 188 7.39 4.54 5.26
CA TYR A 188 6.22 4.38 6.09
C TYR A 188 6.35 3.16 7.01
N TRP A 189 6.88 2.05 6.48
CA TRP A 189 7.26 0.88 7.29
C TRP A 189 8.26 1.24 8.38
N ALA A 190 9.34 1.94 8.04
CA ALA A 190 10.36 2.32 9.01
C ALA A 190 9.81 3.27 10.10
N LEU A 191 9.00 4.26 9.71
CA LEU A 191 8.33 5.14 10.66
C LEU A 191 7.39 4.38 11.60
N THR A 192 6.60 3.46 11.06
CA THR A 192 5.58 2.71 11.82
C THR A 192 6.21 1.70 12.78
N THR A 193 7.33 1.08 12.39
CA THR A 193 8.03 0.07 13.20
C THR A 193 9.10 0.66 14.11
N GLY A 194 9.47 1.93 13.93
CA GLY A 194 10.58 2.57 14.64
C GLY A 194 11.96 2.14 14.14
N ALA A 195 12.04 1.58 12.92
CA ALA A 195 13.33 1.27 12.29
C ALA A 195 14.11 2.58 12.03
N PRO A 196 15.45 2.56 12.16
CA PRO A 196 16.27 3.76 12.03
C PRO A 196 16.29 4.34 10.60
N ALA A 197 16.08 3.49 9.59
CA ALA A 197 16.05 3.85 8.18
C ALA A 197 15.09 2.96 7.41
N ALA A 198 14.62 3.44 6.26
CA ALA A 198 14.00 2.61 5.24
C ALA A 198 15.08 1.81 4.51
N LEU A 199 14.77 0.55 4.21
CA LEU A 199 15.64 -0.37 3.46
C LEU A 199 15.60 -0.12 1.95
N TYR A 200 14.54 0.52 1.44
CA TYR A 200 14.32 0.70 0.01
C TYR A 200 13.81 2.11 -0.31
N GLY A 201 14.39 2.72 -1.35
CA GLY A 201 13.89 3.95 -1.96
C GLY A 201 13.21 3.69 -3.32
N PRO A 202 12.51 4.69 -3.88
CA PRO A 202 11.93 4.59 -5.22
C PRO A 202 12.98 4.24 -6.29
N ILE A 203 12.75 3.18 -7.06
CA ILE A 203 13.69 2.72 -8.09
C ILE A 203 13.68 3.72 -9.26
N GLY A 204 14.88 4.13 -9.70
CA GLY A 204 15.04 5.05 -10.83
C GLY A 204 14.71 6.51 -10.53
N ALA A 205 14.32 6.84 -9.29
CA ALA A 205 14.38 8.21 -8.83
C ALA A 205 15.85 8.51 -8.50
N HIS A 206 16.48 9.43 -9.22
CA HIS A 206 17.75 9.96 -8.76
C HIS A 206 17.52 10.55 -7.37
N LEU A 207 18.07 9.92 -6.35
CA LEU A 207 18.17 10.50 -5.01
C LEU A 207 19.05 11.73 -5.16
N VAL A 208 18.45 12.88 -5.42
CA VAL A 208 19.14 14.16 -5.30
C VAL A 208 19.33 14.33 -3.79
N ALA A 209 20.51 13.95 -3.31
CA ALA A 209 20.94 14.31 -1.97
C ALA A 209 20.89 15.85 -1.89
N ALA A 210 20.13 16.36 -0.92
CA ALA A 210 20.21 17.76 -0.50
C ALA A 210 21.56 18.03 0.17
#